data_AF-A0A952IFM1-F1
#
_entry.id   AF-A0A952IFM1-F1
#
_cell.length_a   1.000
_cell.length_b   1.000
_cell.length_c   1.000
_cell.angle_alpha   90.00
_cell.angle_beta   90.00
_cell.angle_gamma   90.00
#
_symmetry.space_group_name_H-M   'P 1'
#
loop_
_entity.id
_entity.type
_entity.pdbx_description
1 polymer ?
#
loop_
_entity_poly.entity_id
_entity_poly.type
_entity_poly.pdbx_seq_one_letter_code
_entity_poly.pdbx_strand_id
1 'polypeptide(L)'
;MLTRPVLEKTPGFLPWLAIQTLGWLGCLFSAVEYRGYWYACRWVGSWFTGKNATCLLELSPDSAFTVSLHDPYWTQLIAEGYHYEDDFAQTLHRLKSIDFVFMDCGANFGYWSILLSSKAFGSRQVLAIEASQTTYQNLMNNCQQNSNRFVCLHRAISAQSGETVYIDSTRSHAGAHISHEGSDAATSYPVQTIRLDDAVAENFPELPARLLIKLDVEGQEINAFKSARQIQQKLDVLFYYEDHGKDASCAVTRYVLEEANLKVFFCGKDGQIHPIQSVQDAAQVKVKKSYGYNFFACQPDSAFMPLLAAKHPETLKKGEPIAIT
;
A
#
# COMPACT_ATOMS: atom_id res chain seq x y z
N MET A 1 1.89 15.00 11.47
CA MET A 1 3.21 14.37 11.64
C MET A 1 3.99 14.79 10.42
N LEU A 2 5.02 15.60 10.60
CA LEU A 2 5.92 15.93 9.49
C LEU A 2 6.95 14.81 9.45
N THR A 3 7.04 14.09 8.33
CA THR A 3 8.12 13.12 8.10
C THR A 3 9.45 13.84 8.21
N ARG A 4 10.27 13.48 9.19
CA ARG A 4 11.60 14.09 9.34
C ARG A 4 12.65 13.15 8.78
N PRO A 5 13.35 13.54 7.69
CA PRO A 5 14.43 12.75 7.16
C PRO A 5 15.65 12.84 8.09
N VAL A 6 16.19 11.68 8.45
CA VAL A 6 17.41 11.50 9.23
C VAL A 6 18.32 10.55 8.46
N LEU A 7 19.62 10.85 8.39
CA LEU A 7 20.60 9.94 7.79
C LEU A 7 21.18 9.03 8.87
N GLU A 8 21.07 7.71 8.69
CA GLU A 8 21.54 6.68 9.64
C GLU A 8 23.08 6.70 9.85
N LYS A 9 23.84 7.35 8.95
CA LYS A 9 25.29 7.55 9.10
C LYS A 9 25.57 9.05 9.12
N THR A 10 26.33 9.50 10.13
CA THR A 10 26.74 10.90 10.37
C THR A 10 26.77 11.71 9.07
N PRO A 11 25.91 12.72 8.90
CA PRO A 11 25.72 13.35 7.60
C PRO A 11 27.04 13.96 7.15
N GLY A 12 27.59 13.40 6.07
CA GLY A 12 28.43 14.20 5.20
C GLY A 12 27.58 15.34 4.64
N PHE A 13 28.22 16.48 4.37
CA PHE A 13 27.55 17.66 3.81
C PHE A 13 26.71 17.35 2.56
N LEU A 14 27.20 16.45 1.69
CA LEU A 14 26.56 16.12 0.42
C LEU A 14 25.23 15.36 0.57
N PRO A 15 25.12 14.24 1.31
CA PRO A 15 23.81 13.61 1.58
C PRO A 15 22.80 14.51 2.27
N TRP A 16 23.24 15.34 3.23
CA TRP A 16 22.35 16.32 3.86
C TRP A 16 21.82 17.32 2.83
N LEU A 17 22.69 17.88 1.99
CA LEU A 17 22.30 18.80 0.92
C LEU A 17 21.36 18.12 -0.08
N ALA A 18 21.55 16.84 -0.39
CA ALA A 18 20.66 16.08 -1.26
C ALA A 18 19.22 16.03 -0.71
N ILE A 19 19.07 15.70 0.57
CA ILE A 19 17.77 15.64 1.25
C ILE A 19 17.08 17.01 1.25
N GLN A 20 17.81 18.08 1.60
CA GLN A 20 17.25 19.44 1.57
C GLN A 20 16.81 19.83 0.16
N THR A 21 17.61 19.48 -0.84
CA THR A 21 17.32 19.78 -2.25
C THR A 21 16.10 19.02 -2.74
N LEU A 22 15.98 17.72 -2.43
CA LEU A 22 14.81 16.89 -2.76
C LEU A 22 13.55 17.42 -2.08
N GLY A 23 13.62 17.79 -0.80
CA GLY A 23 12.50 18.38 -0.08
C GLY A 23 12.00 19.67 -0.75
N TRP A 24 12.92 20.60 -1.06
CA TRP A 24 12.56 21.85 -1.72
C TRP A 24 11.99 21.64 -3.14
N LEU A 25 12.60 20.75 -3.93
CA LEU A 25 12.09 20.39 -5.24
C LEU A 25 10.70 19.76 -5.12
N GLY A 26 10.49 18.88 -4.15
CA GLY A 26 9.18 18.28 -3.90
C GLY A 26 8.11 19.33 -3.64
N CYS A 27 8.41 20.34 -2.82
CA CYS A 27 7.50 21.48 -2.60
C CYS A 27 7.18 22.23 -3.91
N LEU A 28 8.18 22.46 -4.77
CA LEU A 28 7.95 23.10 -6.08
C LEU A 28 7.08 22.25 -7.01
N PHE A 29 7.36 20.95 -7.08
CA PHE A 29 6.66 20.01 -7.95
C PHE A 29 5.28 19.61 -7.41
N SER A 30 4.96 19.93 -6.15
CA SER A 30 3.64 19.68 -5.55
C SER A 30 2.50 20.37 -6.33
N ALA A 31 2.77 21.56 -6.89
CA ALA A 31 1.81 22.31 -7.70
C ALA A 31 1.41 21.62 -9.02
N VAL A 32 2.20 20.64 -9.47
CA VAL A 32 1.99 19.88 -10.71
C VAL A 32 1.83 18.38 -10.44
N GLU A 33 1.35 17.99 -9.25
CA GLU A 33 1.16 16.60 -8.84
C GLU A 33 2.46 15.77 -9.00
N TYR A 34 3.61 16.34 -8.63
CA TYR A 34 4.93 15.71 -8.68
C TYR A 34 5.38 15.25 -10.09
N ARG A 35 4.72 15.71 -11.15
CA ARG A 35 5.09 15.38 -12.54
C ARG A 35 6.49 15.88 -12.86
N GLY A 36 7.36 14.95 -13.23
CA GLY A 36 8.77 15.24 -13.55
C GLY A 36 9.71 15.27 -12.35
N TYR A 37 9.20 15.11 -11.12
CA TYR A 37 10.01 15.01 -9.91
C TYR A 37 11.07 13.90 -10.01
N TRP A 38 10.78 12.83 -10.74
CA TRP A 38 11.72 11.74 -10.98
C TRP A 38 13.01 12.16 -11.69
N TYR A 39 12.96 13.13 -12.61
CA TYR A 39 14.15 13.67 -13.26
C TYR A 39 15.02 14.41 -12.24
N ALA A 40 14.37 15.17 -11.37
CA ALA A 40 15.02 15.90 -10.31
C ALA A 40 15.68 14.94 -9.30
N CYS A 41 15.00 13.85 -8.94
CA CYS A 41 15.55 12.79 -8.08
C CYS A 41 16.79 12.14 -8.69
N ARG A 42 16.72 11.74 -9.97
CA ARG A 42 17.87 11.14 -10.67
C ARG A 42 19.05 12.10 -10.74
N TRP A 43 18.78 13.38 -10.96
CA TRP A 43 19.82 14.41 -10.96
C TRP A 43 20.42 14.58 -9.56
N VAL A 44 19.62 14.81 -8.52
CA VAL A 44 20.12 14.99 -7.15
C VAL A 44 20.88 13.74 -6.67
N GLY A 45 20.33 12.55 -6.87
CA GLY A 45 20.97 11.29 -6.51
C GLY A 45 22.36 11.14 -7.16
N SER A 46 22.47 11.44 -8.46
CA SER A 46 23.72 11.27 -9.22
C SER A 46 24.83 12.26 -8.82
N TRP A 47 24.47 13.47 -8.38
CA TRP A 47 25.43 14.55 -8.11
C TRP A 47 25.83 14.67 -6.65
N PHE A 48 24.91 14.35 -5.72
CA PHE A 48 25.12 14.61 -4.30
C PHE A 48 25.32 13.33 -3.48
N THR A 49 25.19 12.14 -4.09
CA THR A 49 25.19 10.90 -3.33
C THR A 49 25.87 9.73 -4.06
N GLY A 50 26.42 8.78 -3.30
CA GLY A 50 26.86 7.50 -3.87
C GLY A 50 25.67 6.64 -4.31
N LYS A 51 25.91 5.62 -5.14
CA LYS A 51 24.86 4.73 -5.70
C LYS A 51 23.96 4.06 -4.65
N ASN A 52 24.42 3.93 -3.41
CA ASN A 52 23.73 3.23 -2.33
C ASN A 52 23.30 4.17 -1.19
N ALA A 53 23.16 5.47 -1.47
CA ALA A 53 22.76 6.42 -0.44
C ALA A 53 21.27 6.25 -0.09
N THR A 54 20.99 6.09 1.19
CA THR A 54 19.64 5.96 1.75
C THR A 54 19.35 7.10 2.73
N CYS A 55 18.08 7.28 3.05
CA CYS A 55 17.60 8.18 4.10
C CYS A 55 16.57 7.44 4.96
N LEU A 56 16.63 7.64 6.27
CA LEU A 56 15.63 7.17 7.22
C LEU A 56 14.57 8.26 7.36
N LEU A 57 13.31 7.93 7.13
CA LEU A 57 12.18 8.84 7.34
C LEU A 57 11.50 8.46 8.64
N GLU A 58 11.43 9.38 9.60
CA GLU A 58 10.60 9.20 10.79
C GLU A 58 9.14 9.47 10.44
N LEU A 59 8.34 8.41 10.27
CA LEU A 59 6.91 8.53 9.94
C LEU A 59 6.07 8.88 11.17
N SER A 60 6.50 8.40 12.33
CA SER A 60 5.92 8.61 13.66
C SER A 60 7.03 8.42 14.72
N PRO A 61 6.83 8.83 16.00
CA PRO A 61 7.84 8.72 17.04
C PRO A 61 8.46 7.32 17.23
N ASP A 62 7.75 6.26 16.83
CA ASP A 62 8.23 4.88 16.87
C ASP A 62 8.18 4.19 15.50
N SER A 63 8.15 4.95 14.39
CA SER A 63 8.10 4.42 13.02
C SER A 63 9.21 5.00 12.16
N ALA A 64 10.11 4.15 11.70
CA ALA A 64 11.22 4.54 10.84
C ALA A 64 11.12 3.87 9.47
N PHE A 65 11.37 4.60 8.38
CA PHE A 65 11.19 4.09 7.03
C PHE A 65 12.38 4.45 6.15
N THR A 66 13.20 3.46 5.81
CA THR A 66 14.38 3.66 4.98
C THR A 66 14.05 3.63 3.51
N VAL A 67 14.53 4.64 2.79
CA VAL A 67 14.32 4.82 1.34
C VAL A 67 15.66 5.13 0.67
N SER A 68 15.83 4.69 -0.58
CA SER A 68 16.98 5.10 -1.39
C SER A 68 16.80 6.53 -1.88
N LEU A 69 17.86 7.34 -1.84
CA LEU A 69 17.85 8.69 -2.42
C LEU A 69 17.79 8.69 -3.95
N HIS A 70 17.96 7.53 -4.58
CA HIS A 70 17.78 7.33 -6.03
C HIS A 70 16.39 6.80 -6.39
N ASP A 71 15.51 6.61 -5.40
CA ASP A 71 14.16 6.11 -5.59
C ASP A 71 13.18 7.29 -5.75
N PRO A 72 12.75 7.62 -6.99
CA PRO A 72 11.88 8.78 -7.23
C PRO A 72 10.45 8.60 -6.69
N TYR A 73 10.07 7.37 -6.34
CA TYR A 73 8.76 7.08 -5.79
C TYR A 73 8.75 7.43 -4.30
N TRP A 74 9.61 6.79 -3.51
CA TRP A 74 9.62 6.99 -2.06
C TRP A 74 10.24 8.32 -1.61
N THR A 75 11.15 8.93 -2.41
CA THR A 75 11.72 10.25 -2.08
C THR A 75 10.70 11.39 -2.12
N GLN A 76 9.48 11.18 -2.63
CA GLN A 76 8.40 12.17 -2.52
C GLN A 76 8.01 12.41 -1.05
N LEU A 77 8.16 11.40 -0.17
CA LEU A 77 7.92 11.53 1.27
C LEU A 77 8.90 12.48 1.99
N ILE A 78 10.00 12.88 1.34
CA ILE A 78 10.92 13.91 1.84
C ILE A 78 10.29 15.31 1.71
N ALA A 79 9.39 15.50 0.74
CA ALA A 79 8.73 16.76 0.49
C ALA A 79 7.71 17.07 1.59
N GLU A 80 7.81 18.26 2.17
CA GLU A 80 6.86 18.72 3.18
C GLU A 80 5.45 18.82 2.57
N GLY A 81 4.47 18.15 3.21
CA GLY A 81 3.09 18.12 2.75
C GLY A 81 2.78 17.11 1.62
N TYR A 82 3.74 16.25 1.24
CA TYR A 82 3.39 15.05 0.50
C TYR A 82 2.72 14.04 1.43
N HIS A 83 1.61 13.47 0.96
CA HIS A 83 0.89 12.42 1.67
C HIS A 83 0.70 11.24 0.73
N TYR A 84 1.06 10.06 1.23
CA TYR A 84 0.95 8.81 0.50
C TYR A 84 -0.42 8.17 0.78
N GLU A 85 -1.15 7.82 -0.28
CA GLU A 85 -2.48 7.18 -0.22
C GLU A 85 -3.44 7.83 0.80
N ASP A 86 -3.70 9.15 0.62
CA ASP A 86 -4.59 9.96 1.47
C ASP A 86 -5.96 9.34 1.72
N ASP A 87 -6.50 8.63 0.72
CA ASP A 87 -7.78 7.95 0.77
C ASP A 87 -7.76 6.74 1.72
N PHE A 88 -6.69 5.94 1.71
CA PHE A 88 -6.54 4.84 2.68
C PHE A 88 -6.40 5.39 4.10
N ALA A 89 -5.60 6.45 4.24
CA ALA A 89 -5.33 7.10 5.50
C ALA A 89 -6.61 7.69 6.13
N GLN A 90 -7.50 8.26 5.32
CA GLN A 90 -8.82 8.73 5.75
C GLN A 90 -9.74 7.59 6.19
N THR A 91 -9.72 6.46 5.49
CA THR A 91 -10.47 5.29 5.92
C THR A 91 -9.96 4.77 7.25
N LEU A 92 -8.65 4.63 7.41
CA LEU A 92 -8.04 4.21 8.68
C LEU A 92 -8.47 5.07 9.86
N HIS A 93 -8.59 6.39 9.68
CA HIS A 93 -9.12 7.28 10.71
C HIS A 93 -10.57 6.96 11.10
N ARG A 94 -11.42 6.61 10.14
CA ARG A 94 -12.82 6.18 10.39
C ARG A 94 -12.88 4.84 11.12
N LEU A 95 -11.89 3.99 10.91
CA LEU A 95 -11.77 2.68 11.54
C LEU A 95 -11.13 2.71 12.94
N LYS A 96 -10.88 3.89 13.52
CA LYS A 96 -10.16 4.00 14.79
C LYS A 96 -10.79 3.28 15.97
N SER A 97 -12.12 3.17 15.98
CA SER A 97 -12.88 2.52 17.05
C SER A 97 -12.99 1.00 16.89
N ILE A 98 -12.47 0.42 15.81
CA ILE A 98 -12.55 -1.01 15.54
C ILE A 98 -11.17 -1.66 15.68
N ASP A 99 -11.15 -2.87 16.24
CA ASP A 99 -9.95 -3.69 16.26
C ASP A 99 -9.95 -4.69 15.11
N PHE A 100 -8.78 -4.83 14.49
CA PHE A 100 -8.57 -5.66 13.31
C PHE A 100 -7.09 -6.02 13.17
N VAL A 101 -6.84 -7.15 12.51
CA VAL A 101 -5.52 -7.53 12.01
C VAL A 101 -5.38 -7.00 10.58
N PHE A 102 -4.20 -6.49 10.23
CA PHE A 102 -3.92 -5.92 8.91
C PHE A 102 -3.10 -6.88 8.05
N MET A 103 -3.54 -7.09 6.80
CA MET A 103 -2.79 -7.80 5.78
C MET A 103 -2.45 -6.84 4.64
N ASP A 104 -1.16 -6.61 4.42
CA ASP A 104 -0.62 -5.70 3.42
C ASP A 104 -0.16 -6.51 2.21
N CYS A 105 -1.04 -6.76 1.25
CA CYS A 105 -0.73 -7.57 0.06
C CYS A 105 -0.19 -6.66 -1.05
N GLY A 106 1.10 -6.80 -1.35
CA GLY A 106 1.84 -5.78 -2.11
C GLY A 106 2.46 -4.73 -1.19
N ALA A 107 3.02 -5.17 -0.05
CA ALA A 107 3.50 -4.28 1.00
C ALA A 107 4.62 -3.32 0.54
N ASN A 108 5.28 -3.60 -0.59
CA ASN A 108 6.40 -2.84 -1.11
C ASN A 108 7.48 -2.70 -0.03
N PHE A 109 7.89 -1.49 0.33
CA PHE A 109 8.89 -1.27 1.40
C PHE A 109 8.28 -1.32 2.82
N GLY A 110 6.96 -1.51 2.93
CA GLY A 110 6.25 -1.67 4.20
C GLY A 110 5.74 -0.39 4.83
N TYR A 111 5.49 0.67 4.05
CA TYR A 111 5.03 1.97 4.59
C TYR A 111 3.82 1.81 5.51
N TRP A 112 2.75 1.15 5.04
CA TRP A 112 1.55 0.90 5.84
C TRP A 112 1.79 -0.16 6.92
N SER A 113 2.53 -1.21 6.62
CA SER A 113 2.90 -2.22 7.61
C SER A 113 3.62 -1.64 8.85
N ILE A 114 4.52 -0.67 8.64
CA ILE A 114 5.22 0.06 9.70
C ILE A 114 4.27 0.97 10.47
N LEU A 115 3.40 1.70 9.77
CA LEU A 115 2.45 2.60 10.41
C LEU A 115 1.45 1.83 11.25
N LEU A 116 0.77 0.82 10.71
CA LEU A 116 -0.28 0.09 11.44
C LEU A 116 0.25 -0.73 12.61
N SER A 117 1.50 -1.21 12.57
CA SER A 117 2.15 -1.86 13.71
C SER A 117 2.67 -0.86 14.77
N SER A 118 2.58 0.44 14.51
CA SER A 118 3.03 1.49 15.43
C SER A 118 2.08 1.79 16.55
N LYS A 119 2.60 2.36 17.64
CA LYS A 119 1.78 2.80 18.78
C LYS A 119 0.75 3.82 18.35
N ALA A 120 1.09 4.76 17.47
CA ALA A 120 0.17 5.79 16.99
C ALA A 120 -1.02 5.24 16.18
N PHE A 121 -0.95 3.99 15.73
CA PHE A 121 -1.99 3.31 14.95
C PHE A 121 -2.63 2.13 15.68
N GLY A 122 -2.36 1.99 16.98
CA GLY A 122 -2.98 0.99 17.84
C GLY A 122 -2.21 -0.34 17.91
N SER A 123 -0.96 -0.37 17.46
CA SER A 123 -0.08 -1.55 17.49
C SER A 123 -0.75 -2.79 16.92
N ARG A 124 -1.39 -2.64 15.75
CA ARG A 124 -2.12 -3.72 15.09
C ARG A 124 -1.18 -4.88 14.78
N GLN A 125 -1.71 -6.09 14.81
CA GLN A 125 -1.00 -7.23 14.24
C GLN A 125 -1.00 -7.07 12.71
N VAL A 126 0.16 -7.24 12.09
CA VAL A 126 0.37 -6.99 10.67
C VAL A 126 1.08 -8.17 10.01
N LEU A 127 0.55 -8.61 8.86
CA LEU A 127 1.19 -9.51 7.93
C LEU A 127 1.45 -8.80 6.60
N ALA A 128 2.71 -8.56 6.28
CA ALA A 128 3.17 -7.88 5.07
C ALA A 128 3.62 -8.90 4.02
N ILE A 129 3.04 -8.86 2.83
CA ILE A 129 3.30 -9.83 1.76
C ILE A 129 3.84 -9.09 0.54
N GLU A 130 5.02 -9.49 0.06
CA GLU A 130 5.67 -8.88 -1.10
C GLU A 130 6.23 -9.98 -2.03
N ALA A 131 6.01 -9.81 -3.34
CA ALA A 131 6.38 -10.80 -4.35
C ALA A 131 7.77 -10.56 -4.95
N SER A 132 8.18 -9.30 -5.09
CA SER A 132 9.48 -8.94 -5.66
C SER A 132 10.59 -9.19 -4.64
N GLN A 133 11.58 -9.99 -5.03
CA GLN A 133 12.71 -10.34 -4.16
C GLN A 133 13.52 -9.12 -3.70
N THR A 134 13.74 -8.13 -4.57
CA THR A 134 14.51 -6.91 -4.22
C THR A 134 13.69 -5.99 -3.32
N THR A 135 12.39 -5.88 -3.58
CA THR A 135 11.46 -5.10 -2.75
C THR A 135 11.30 -5.74 -1.37
N TYR A 136 11.17 -7.07 -1.30
CA TYR A 136 11.07 -7.84 -0.06
C TYR A 136 12.31 -7.67 0.84
N GLN A 137 13.51 -7.53 0.27
CA GLN A 137 14.71 -7.23 1.05
C GLN A 137 14.62 -5.86 1.75
N ASN A 138 14.07 -4.85 1.07
CA ASN A 138 13.84 -3.54 1.68
C ASN A 138 12.73 -3.60 2.75
N LEU A 139 11.66 -4.36 2.50
CA LEU A 139 10.62 -4.64 3.50
C LEU A 139 11.20 -5.27 4.77
N MET A 140 12.05 -6.30 4.62
CA MET A 140 12.73 -6.95 5.74
C MET A 140 13.65 -6.00 6.51
N ASN A 141 14.42 -5.17 5.81
CA ASN A 141 15.28 -4.16 6.46
C ASN A 141 14.44 -3.16 7.28
N ASN A 142 13.34 -2.67 6.71
CA ASN A 142 12.44 -1.77 7.41
C ASN A 142 11.74 -2.47 8.59
N CYS A 143 11.35 -3.74 8.45
CA CYS A 143 10.81 -4.54 9.55
C CYS A 143 11.80 -4.63 10.72
N GLN A 144 13.06 -4.94 10.42
CA GLN A 144 14.12 -5.01 11.41
C GLN A 144 14.36 -3.67 12.12
N GLN A 145 14.40 -2.56 11.39
CA GLN A 145 14.54 -1.21 11.97
C GLN A 145 13.37 -0.85 12.89
N ASN A 146 12.19 -1.43 12.64
CA ASN A 146 11.00 -1.27 13.46
C ASN A 146 10.84 -2.39 14.48
N SER A 147 11.94 -2.98 14.96
CA SER A 147 11.96 -4.02 16.00
C SER A 147 11.16 -5.28 15.68
N ASN A 148 11.05 -5.63 14.39
CA ASN A 148 10.33 -6.81 13.90
C ASN A 148 8.86 -6.88 14.38
N ARG A 149 8.18 -5.73 14.45
CA ARG A 149 6.79 -5.63 14.94
C ARG A 149 5.74 -6.22 14.00
N PHE A 150 6.11 -6.58 12.79
CA PHE A 150 5.21 -7.18 11.80
C PHE A 150 5.89 -8.35 11.10
N VAL A 151 5.10 -9.26 10.54
CA VAL A 151 5.59 -10.46 9.85
C VAL A 151 5.72 -10.17 8.37
N CYS A 152 6.83 -10.59 7.74
CA CYS A 152 7.07 -10.40 6.30
C CYS A 152 7.07 -11.74 5.56
N LEU A 153 6.21 -11.90 4.55
CA LEU A 153 6.12 -13.09 3.70
C LEU A 153 6.56 -12.79 2.27
N HIS A 154 7.55 -13.54 1.76
CA HIS A 154 7.98 -13.46 0.37
C HIS A 154 7.13 -14.40 -0.50
N ARG A 155 5.99 -13.91 -0.97
CA ARG A 155 5.00 -14.68 -1.77
C ARG A 155 4.27 -13.76 -2.75
N ALA A 156 3.78 -14.35 -3.84
CA ALA A 156 2.79 -13.72 -4.70
C ALA A 156 1.38 -14.15 -4.30
N ILE A 157 0.43 -13.23 -4.20
CA ILE A 157 -0.98 -13.61 -3.99
C ILE A 157 -1.54 -14.19 -5.29
N SER A 158 -2.19 -15.35 -5.18
CA SER A 158 -2.85 -16.01 -6.31
C SER A 158 -4.06 -16.83 -5.85
N ALA A 159 -4.82 -17.33 -6.81
CA ALA A 159 -5.96 -18.22 -6.55
C ALA A 159 -5.54 -19.61 -6.05
N GLN A 160 -4.27 -20.00 -6.23
CA GLN A 160 -3.70 -21.26 -5.78
C GLN A 160 -2.35 -21.04 -5.07
N SER A 161 -2.06 -21.85 -4.05
CA SER A 161 -0.80 -21.81 -3.29
C SER A 161 0.20 -22.80 -3.87
N GLY A 162 1.49 -22.49 -3.75
CA GLY A 162 2.58 -23.39 -4.15
C GLY A 162 2.85 -23.47 -5.64
N GLU A 163 2.24 -22.59 -6.45
CA GLU A 163 2.64 -22.40 -7.84
C GLU A 163 3.90 -21.53 -7.89
N THR A 164 4.78 -21.80 -8.86
CA THR A 164 5.90 -20.91 -9.13
C THR A 164 5.49 -19.92 -10.21
N VAL A 165 5.59 -18.64 -9.91
CA VAL A 165 5.41 -17.56 -10.89
C VAL A 165 6.66 -16.70 -11.00
N TYR A 166 6.80 -15.95 -12.08
CA TYR A 166 7.98 -15.13 -12.34
C TYR A 166 7.64 -13.64 -12.25
N ILE A 167 8.46 -12.91 -11.52
CA ILE A 167 8.35 -11.46 -11.34
C ILE A 167 9.44 -10.76 -12.15
N ASP A 168 9.07 -9.81 -12.99
CA ASP A 168 10.00 -8.99 -13.79
C ASP A 168 10.83 -8.05 -12.90
N SER A 169 12.15 -8.20 -12.97
CA SER A 169 13.14 -7.43 -12.21
C SER A 169 13.43 -6.03 -12.78
N THR A 170 13.00 -5.75 -14.01
CA THR A 170 13.27 -4.47 -14.69
C THR A 170 12.25 -3.40 -14.35
N ARG A 171 11.11 -3.79 -13.76
CA ARG A 171 10.06 -2.88 -13.31
C ARG A 171 10.10 -2.78 -11.80
N SER A 172 10.66 -1.69 -11.27
CA SER A 172 10.64 -1.42 -9.83
C SER A 172 9.39 -0.62 -9.42
N HIS A 173 8.89 -0.94 -8.23
CA HIS A 173 7.88 -0.23 -7.41
C HIS A 173 6.39 -0.30 -7.79
N ALA A 174 5.99 -0.38 -9.06
CA ALA A 174 4.56 -0.36 -9.44
C ALA A 174 4.28 -1.01 -10.82
N GLY A 175 4.15 -2.33 -10.88
CA GLY A 175 3.81 -3.02 -12.13
C GLY A 175 4.77 -4.14 -12.54
N ALA A 176 5.34 -4.84 -11.55
CA ALA A 176 6.00 -6.11 -11.83
C ALA A 176 4.91 -7.11 -12.25
N HIS A 177 4.84 -7.41 -13.55
CA HIS A 177 3.86 -8.36 -14.05
C HIS A 177 4.23 -9.78 -13.61
N ILE A 178 3.23 -10.52 -13.17
CA ILE A 178 3.31 -11.95 -12.93
C ILE A 178 3.17 -12.66 -14.28
N SER A 179 4.20 -13.42 -14.68
CA SER A 179 4.12 -14.33 -15.83
C SER A 179 4.15 -15.79 -15.38
N HIS A 180 3.27 -16.60 -15.96
CA HIS A 180 3.23 -18.06 -15.76
C HIS A 180 4.14 -18.80 -16.75
N GLU A 181 4.44 -18.18 -17.89
CA GLU A 181 5.44 -18.65 -18.84
C GLU A 181 6.76 -17.95 -18.54
N GLY A 182 7.88 -18.69 -18.68
CA GLY A 182 9.22 -18.16 -18.47
C GLY A 182 9.43 -16.91 -19.33
N SER A 183 9.28 -15.74 -18.71
CA SER A 183 9.82 -14.50 -19.23
C SER A 183 11.33 -14.66 -19.41
N ASP A 184 11.96 -13.82 -20.24
CA ASP A 184 13.41 -13.86 -20.46
C ASP A 184 14.13 -14.09 -19.12
N ALA A 185 14.71 -15.29 -18.94
CA ALA A 185 15.21 -15.75 -17.65
C ALA A 185 16.34 -14.88 -17.08
N ALA A 186 16.87 -13.96 -17.90
CA ALA A 186 17.84 -12.96 -17.50
C ALA A 186 17.23 -11.80 -16.68
N THR A 187 15.91 -11.60 -16.74
CA THR A 187 15.24 -10.42 -16.16
C THR A 187 14.06 -10.76 -15.26
N SER A 188 13.82 -12.02 -14.89
CA SER A 188 12.76 -12.37 -13.95
C SER A 188 13.22 -13.35 -12.87
N TYR A 189 12.55 -13.33 -11.72
CA TYR A 189 12.86 -14.21 -10.59
C TYR A 189 11.64 -15.04 -10.18
N PRO A 190 11.83 -16.32 -9.81
CA PRO A 190 10.73 -17.17 -9.35
C PRO A 190 10.29 -16.80 -7.93
N VAL A 191 8.98 -16.81 -7.70
CA VAL A 191 8.37 -16.66 -6.37
C VAL A 191 7.22 -17.67 -6.24
N GLN A 192 7.02 -18.19 -5.02
CA GLN A 192 5.90 -19.08 -4.73
C GLN A 192 4.63 -18.27 -4.51
N THR A 193 3.51 -18.79 -5.02
CA THR A 193 2.20 -18.21 -4.75
C THR A 193 1.65 -18.65 -3.39
N ILE A 194 0.75 -17.84 -2.84
CA ILE A 194 -0.05 -18.16 -1.66
C ILE A 194 -1.47 -17.61 -1.81
N ARG A 195 -2.46 -18.38 -1.35
CA ARG A 195 -3.85 -17.93 -1.18
C ARG A 195 -4.00 -17.13 0.11
N LEU A 196 -4.90 -16.14 0.13
CA LEU A 196 -5.20 -15.41 1.36
C LEU A 196 -5.71 -16.31 2.48
N ASP A 197 -6.56 -17.30 2.16
CA ASP A 197 -7.02 -18.29 3.12
C ASP A 197 -5.86 -19.05 3.79
N ASP A 198 -4.85 -19.44 3.01
CA ASP A 198 -3.70 -20.22 3.51
C ASP A 198 -2.73 -19.32 4.29
N ALA A 199 -2.49 -18.08 3.81
CA ALA A 199 -1.70 -17.09 4.52
C ALA A 199 -2.25 -16.80 5.93
N VAL A 200 -3.58 -16.71 6.06
CA VAL A 200 -4.22 -16.52 7.35
C VAL A 200 -4.05 -17.75 8.25
N ALA A 201 -4.31 -18.94 7.71
CA ALA A 201 -4.19 -20.20 8.47
C ALA A 201 -2.76 -20.46 8.96
N GLU A 202 -1.74 -20.10 8.18
CA GLU A 202 -0.33 -20.31 8.51
C GLU A 202 0.21 -19.32 9.55
N ASN A 203 -0.33 -18.09 9.61
CA ASN A 203 0.25 -16.99 10.39
C ASN A 203 -0.59 -16.57 11.60
N PHE A 204 -1.85 -17.01 11.69
CA PHE A 204 -2.74 -16.69 12.82
C PHE A 204 -3.30 -17.99 13.43
N PRO A 205 -2.62 -18.56 14.45
CA PRO A 205 -3.08 -19.76 15.14
C PRO A 205 -4.47 -19.61 15.75
N GLU A 206 -4.76 -18.40 16.25
CA GLU A 206 -6.09 -17.96 16.64
C GLU A 206 -6.61 -17.01 15.58
N LEU A 207 -7.74 -17.36 14.96
CA LEU A 207 -8.34 -16.54 13.92
C LEU A 207 -8.80 -15.19 14.50
N PRO A 208 -8.43 -14.06 13.87
CA PRO A 208 -8.87 -12.77 14.34
C PRO A 208 -10.36 -12.57 14.05
N ALA A 209 -11.06 -11.79 14.87
CA ALA A 209 -12.46 -11.46 14.58
C ALA A 209 -12.60 -10.67 13.27
N ARG A 210 -11.60 -9.85 12.94
CA ARG A 210 -11.63 -8.90 11.81
C ARG A 210 -10.32 -8.81 11.07
N LEU A 211 -10.41 -8.67 9.76
CA LEU A 211 -9.28 -8.40 8.87
C LEU A 211 -9.50 -7.11 8.08
N LEU A 212 -8.46 -6.29 7.99
CA LEU A 212 -8.32 -5.27 6.95
C LEU A 212 -7.26 -5.77 5.96
N ILE A 213 -7.64 -5.97 4.69
CA ILE A 213 -6.76 -6.50 3.67
C ILE A 213 -6.56 -5.45 2.58
N LYS A 214 -5.34 -4.90 2.45
CA LYS A 214 -4.95 -4.10 1.29
C LYS A 214 -4.53 -5.03 0.16
N LEU A 215 -5.09 -4.83 -1.02
CA LEU A 215 -4.81 -5.58 -2.25
C LEU A 215 -4.18 -4.63 -3.29
N ASP A 216 -2.86 -4.66 -3.34
CA ASP A 216 -2.02 -3.92 -4.28
C ASP A 216 -1.13 -4.90 -5.03
N VAL A 217 -1.78 -5.80 -5.78
CA VAL A 217 -1.16 -7.01 -6.35
C VAL A 217 -1.09 -6.98 -7.88
N GLU A 218 -1.16 -5.77 -8.46
CA GLU A 218 -0.86 -5.42 -9.85
C GLU A 218 -1.49 -6.38 -10.88
N GLY A 219 -2.82 -6.45 -10.89
CA GLY A 219 -3.60 -7.23 -11.85
C GLY A 219 -4.05 -8.60 -11.36
N GLN A 220 -3.71 -8.97 -10.12
CA GLN A 220 -4.13 -10.22 -9.48
C GLN A 220 -5.30 -10.04 -8.51
N GLU A 221 -5.97 -8.89 -8.49
CA GLU A 221 -6.99 -8.54 -7.48
C GLU A 221 -8.12 -9.56 -7.47
N ILE A 222 -8.63 -9.96 -8.64
CA ILE A 222 -9.69 -10.99 -8.76
C ILE A 222 -9.22 -12.34 -8.19
N ASN A 223 -7.96 -12.71 -8.44
CA ASN A 223 -7.39 -13.95 -7.91
C ASN A 223 -7.21 -13.88 -6.39
N ALA A 224 -6.83 -12.71 -5.86
CA ALA A 224 -6.81 -12.46 -4.43
C ALA A 224 -8.20 -12.64 -3.81
N PHE A 225 -9.26 -12.03 -4.36
CA PHE A 225 -10.63 -12.23 -3.88
C PHE A 225 -11.07 -13.71 -3.94
N LYS A 226 -10.77 -14.42 -5.03
CA LYS A 226 -11.04 -15.88 -5.13
C LYS A 226 -10.33 -16.68 -4.04
N SER A 227 -9.14 -16.24 -3.64
CA SER A 227 -8.30 -16.90 -2.64
C SER A 227 -8.70 -16.64 -1.19
N ALA A 228 -9.67 -15.75 -0.94
CA ALA A 228 -10.13 -15.32 0.38
C ALA A 228 -11.54 -15.85 0.74
N ARG A 229 -12.05 -16.85 0.02
CA ARG A 229 -13.44 -17.32 0.20
C ARG A 229 -13.68 -17.90 1.59
N GLN A 230 -12.73 -18.65 2.15
CA GLN A 230 -12.91 -19.27 3.45
C GLN A 230 -12.82 -18.25 4.58
N ILE A 231 -11.91 -17.28 4.49
CA ILE A 231 -11.80 -16.22 5.51
C ILE A 231 -13.01 -15.30 5.49
N GLN A 232 -13.59 -14.99 4.32
CA GLN A 232 -14.82 -14.21 4.23
C GLN A 232 -16.04 -14.90 4.87
N GLN A 233 -16.04 -16.24 4.96
CA GLN A 233 -17.11 -17.00 5.62
C GLN A 233 -16.95 -17.07 7.14
N LYS A 234 -15.72 -16.87 7.65
CA LYS A 234 -15.38 -17.06 9.07
C LYS A 234 -15.10 -15.76 9.81
N LEU A 235 -14.69 -14.72 9.09
CA LEU A 235 -14.20 -13.46 9.63
C LEU A 235 -14.94 -12.30 8.98
N ASP A 236 -15.01 -11.19 9.70
CA ASP A 236 -15.49 -9.91 9.17
C ASP A 236 -14.33 -9.21 8.46
N VAL A 237 -14.41 -9.02 7.14
CA VAL A 237 -13.27 -8.63 6.29
C VAL A 237 -13.58 -7.33 5.55
N LEU A 238 -12.68 -6.36 5.69
CA LEU A 238 -12.65 -5.17 4.86
C LEU A 238 -11.48 -5.27 3.88
N PHE A 239 -11.80 -5.27 2.59
CA PHE A 239 -10.82 -5.15 1.52
C PHE A 239 -10.65 -3.68 1.13
N TYR A 240 -9.41 -3.29 0.86
CA TYR A 240 -9.04 -2.07 0.16
C TYR A 240 -8.30 -2.48 -1.11
N TYR A 241 -8.83 -2.16 -2.29
CA TYR A 241 -8.33 -2.70 -3.56
C TYR A 241 -8.38 -1.66 -4.68
N GLU A 242 -7.52 -1.81 -5.68
CA GLU A 242 -7.49 -0.93 -6.85
C GLU A 242 -8.34 -1.48 -8.00
N ASP A 243 -9.02 -0.60 -8.74
CA ASP A 243 -9.58 -0.88 -10.07
C ASP A 243 -9.11 0.19 -11.07
N HIS A 244 -8.31 -0.24 -12.05
CA HIS A 244 -7.58 0.68 -12.93
C HIS A 244 -8.52 1.41 -13.92
N GLY A 245 -8.39 2.74 -14.01
CA GLY A 245 -9.13 3.61 -14.93
C GLY A 245 -9.05 3.27 -16.43
N LYS A 246 -8.04 2.50 -16.88
CA LYS A 246 -7.97 2.01 -18.27
C LYS A 246 -9.01 0.93 -18.56
N ASP A 247 -9.40 0.17 -17.55
CA ASP A 247 -10.38 -0.89 -17.70
C ASP A 247 -11.80 -0.31 -17.68
N ALA A 248 -12.37 -0.15 -18.88
CA ALA A 248 -13.73 0.34 -19.05
C ALA A 248 -14.80 -0.65 -18.55
N SER A 249 -14.45 -1.92 -18.36
CA SER A 249 -15.38 -2.94 -17.87
C SER A 249 -15.48 -2.97 -16.34
N CYS A 250 -14.53 -2.32 -15.66
CA CYS A 250 -14.34 -2.36 -14.20
C CYS A 250 -14.39 -3.81 -13.68
N ALA A 251 -13.58 -4.68 -14.28
CA ALA A 251 -13.65 -6.13 -14.09
C ALA A 251 -13.47 -6.52 -12.62
N VAL A 252 -12.57 -5.84 -11.89
CA VAL A 252 -12.34 -6.09 -10.47
C VAL A 252 -13.59 -5.72 -9.67
N THR A 253 -14.09 -4.49 -9.81
CA THR A 253 -15.28 -4.03 -9.07
C THR A 253 -16.54 -4.81 -9.46
N ARG A 254 -16.67 -5.20 -10.73
CA ARG A 254 -17.72 -6.11 -11.19
C ARG A 254 -17.66 -7.44 -10.47
N TYR A 255 -16.48 -8.07 -10.42
CA TYR A 255 -16.29 -9.32 -9.69
C TYR A 255 -16.67 -9.17 -8.21
N VAL A 256 -16.26 -8.08 -7.57
CA VAL A 256 -16.56 -7.81 -6.16
C VAL A 256 -18.07 -7.66 -5.91
N LEU A 257 -18.78 -6.94 -6.77
CA LEU A 257 -20.22 -6.71 -6.67
C LEU A 257 -21.05 -7.97 -7.00
N GLU A 258 -20.73 -8.63 -8.12
CA GLU A 258 -21.60 -9.65 -8.73
C GLU A 258 -21.25 -11.07 -8.26
N GLU A 259 -19.96 -11.35 -8.05
CA GLU A 259 -19.48 -12.71 -7.76
C GLU A 259 -19.07 -12.89 -6.29
N ALA A 260 -18.37 -11.91 -5.71
CA ALA A 260 -18.02 -11.92 -4.29
C ALA A 260 -19.18 -11.44 -3.40
N ASN A 261 -20.19 -10.79 -3.98
CA ASN A 261 -21.38 -10.28 -3.30
C ASN A 261 -21.04 -9.36 -2.10
N LEU A 262 -20.03 -8.52 -2.27
CA LEU A 262 -19.60 -7.54 -1.26
C LEU A 262 -20.22 -6.16 -1.51
N LYS A 263 -20.34 -5.37 -0.44
CA LYS A 263 -20.73 -3.96 -0.53
C LYS A 263 -19.51 -3.11 -0.83
N VAL A 264 -19.58 -2.33 -1.91
CA VAL A 264 -18.45 -1.52 -2.41
C VAL A 264 -18.64 -0.05 -2.10
N PHE A 265 -17.54 0.61 -1.75
CA PHE A 265 -17.49 2.03 -1.45
C PHE A 265 -16.25 2.68 -2.09
N PHE A 266 -16.35 3.98 -2.37
CA PHE A 266 -15.26 4.80 -2.90
C PHE A 266 -15.06 6.02 -2.00
N CYS A 267 -13.81 6.35 -1.66
CA CYS A 267 -13.49 7.58 -0.93
C CYS A 267 -13.09 8.68 -1.92
N GLY A 268 -13.90 9.73 -2.00
CA GLY A 268 -13.61 10.91 -2.82
C GLY A 268 -12.42 11.70 -2.28
N LYS A 269 -11.87 12.59 -3.12
CA LYS A 269 -10.81 13.53 -2.70
C LYS A 269 -11.25 14.51 -1.60
N ASP A 270 -12.56 14.68 -1.44
CA ASP A 270 -13.18 15.46 -0.38
C ASP A 270 -13.29 14.67 0.94
N GLY A 271 -12.88 13.40 0.96
CA GLY A 271 -12.96 12.51 2.12
C GLY A 271 -14.32 11.90 2.38
N GLN A 272 -15.27 12.13 1.49
CA GLN A 272 -16.59 11.53 1.59
C GLN A 272 -16.57 10.11 1.02
N ILE A 273 -17.32 9.22 1.66
CA ILE A 273 -17.46 7.84 1.21
C ILE A 273 -18.77 7.73 0.43
N HIS A 274 -18.66 7.21 -0.78
CA HIS A 274 -19.77 7.02 -1.71
C HIS A 274 -20.00 5.52 -1.92
N PRO A 275 -21.22 5.00 -1.73
CA PRO A 275 -21.52 3.62 -2.09
C PRO A 275 -21.46 3.46 -3.61
N ILE A 276 -20.90 2.34 -4.06
CA ILE A 276 -20.86 1.91 -5.45
C ILE A 276 -21.87 0.76 -5.57
N GLN A 277 -23.01 1.02 -6.21
CA GLN A 277 -24.11 0.05 -6.29
C GLN A 277 -24.08 -0.76 -7.59
N SER A 278 -23.35 -0.28 -8.58
CA SER A 278 -23.27 -0.86 -9.92
C SER A 278 -21.90 -0.63 -10.57
N VAL A 279 -21.63 -1.41 -11.62
CA VAL A 279 -20.45 -1.21 -12.49
C VAL A 279 -20.47 0.18 -13.13
N GLN A 280 -21.66 0.72 -13.41
CA GLN A 280 -21.83 2.06 -13.95
C GLN A 280 -21.38 3.14 -12.97
N ASP A 281 -21.66 2.99 -11.68
CA ASP A 281 -21.19 3.93 -10.64
C ASP A 281 -19.66 3.91 -10.56
N ALA A 282 -19.06 2.72 -10.58
CA ALA A 282 -17.60 2.56 -10.59
C ALA A 282 -16.98 3.25 -11.83
N ALA A 283 -17.56 3.05 -13.01
CA ALA A 283 -17.10 3.67 -14.24
C ALA A 283 -17.21 5.21 -14.22
N GLN A 284 -18.22 5.78 -13.55
CA GLN A 284 -18.38 7.23 -13.41
C GLN A 284 -17.29 7.86 -12.54
N VAL A 285 -16.82 7.14 -11.51
CA VAL A 285 -15.72 7.57 -10.65
C VAL A 285 -14.38 7.51 -11.38
N LYS A 286 -14.20 6.52 -12.26
CA LYS A 286 -12.95 6.24 -12.99
C LYS A 286 -12.71 7.15 -14.19
N VAL A 287 -12.67 8.47 -13.95
CA VAL A 287 -12.60 9.51 -15.00
C VAL A 287 -11.28 9.52 -15.78
N LYS A 288 -10.14 9.30 -15.13
CA LYS A 288 -8.80 9.35 -15.76
C LYS A 288 -8.29 7.95 -16.05
N LYS A 289 -8.09 7.63 -17.33
CA LYS A 289 -7.57 6.32 -17.74
C LYS A 289 -6.23 5.97 -17.10
N SER A 290 -5.32 6.93 -16.97
CA SER A 290 -3.97 6.67 -16.44
C SER A 290 -3.89 6.47 -14.93
N TYR A 291 -5.02 6.46 -14.21
CA TYR A 291 -5.05 6.40 -12.75
C TYR A 291 -5.61 5.04 -12.31
N GLY A 292 -5.03 4.51 -11.24
CA GLY A 292 -5.69 3.55 -10.37
C GLY A 292 -6.70 4.25 -9.47
N TYR A 293 -7.82 3.58 -9.18
CA TYR A 293 -8.83 4.08 -8.25
C TYR A 293 -9.04 3.04 -7.15
N ASN A 294 -8.89 3.46 -5.91
CA ASN A 294 -9.04 2.55 -4.79
C ASN A 294 -10.48 2.53 -4.26
N PHE A 295 -10.94 1.33 -3.94
CA PHE A 295 -12.26 1.03 -3.42
C PHE A 295 -12.15 0.23 -2.14
N PHE A 296 -13.23 0.27 -1.36
CA PHE A 296 -13.39 -0.53 -0.15
C PHE A 296 -14.51 -1.54 -0.37
N ALA A 297 -14.33 -2.77 0.12
CA ALA A 297 -15.37 -3.80 0.04
C ALA A 297 -15.47 -4.64 1.31
N CYS A 298 -16.68 -4.86 1.82
CA CYS A 298 -16.92 -5.71 2.98
C CYS A 298 -18.24 -6.47 2.86
N GLN A 299 -18.45 -7.47 3.73
CA GLN A 299 -19.69 -8.23 3.76
C GLN A 299 -20.89 -7.33 4.14
N PRO A 300 -22.11 -7.63 3.65
CA PRO A 300 -23.30 -6.81 3.93
C PRO A 300 -23.65 -6.62 5.42
N ASP A 301 -23.28 -7.57 6.28
CA ASP A 301 -23.51 -7.60 7.73
C ASP A 301 -22.24 -7.25 8.54
N SER A 302 -21.20 -6.77 7.86
CA SER A 302 -19.92 -6.40 8.46
C SER A 302 -20.05 -5.29 9.50
N ALA A 303 -19.23 -5.36 10.57
CA ALA A 303 -19.13 -4.27 11.54
C ALA A 303 -18.45 -3.02 10.98
N PHE A 304 -17.80 -3.11 9.81
CA PHE A 304 -17.24 -1.97 9.09
C PHE A 304 -18.33 -1.10 8.41
N MET A 305 -19.50 -1.68 8.10
CA MET A 305 -20.57 -1.02 7.33
C MET A 305 -21.03 0.32 7.93
N PRO A 306 -21.33 0.46 9.23
CA PRO A 306 -21.77 1.74 9.80
C PRO A 306 -20.71 2.84 9.69
N LEU A 307 -19.43 2.48 9.79
CA LEU A 307 -18.31 3.43 9.74
C LEU A 307 -18.06 3.94 8.30
N LEU A 308 -18.29 3.08 7.31
CA LEU A 308 -18.18 3.42 5.89
C LEU A 308 -19.42 4.20 5.39
N ALA A 309 -20.61 3.89 5.91
CA ALA A 309 -21.86 4.56 5.51
C ALA A 309 -22.08 5.92 6.18
N ALA A 310 -21.39 6.21 7.28
CA ALA A 310 -21.56 7.46 8.01
C ALA A 310 -21.06 8.68 7.23
N LYS A 311 -21.94 9.68 7.04
CA LYS A 311 -21.53 11.04 6.67
C LYS A 311 -20.74 11.62 7.83
N HIS A 312 -19.43 11.74 7.67
CA HIS A 312 -18.57 12.30 8.71
C HIS A 312 -18.51 13.82 8.52
N PRO A 313 -18.84 14.62 9.55
CA PRO A 313 -18.78 16.08 9.46
C PRO A 313 -17.34 16.61 9.44
N GLU A 314 -16.39 15.80 9.92
CA GLU A 314 -14.96 16.13 9.95
C GLU A 314 -14.21 15.22 8.98
N THR A 315 -13.85 15.75 7.82
CA THR A 315 -12.86 15.15 6.93
C THR A 315 -11.49 15.56 7.46
N LEU A 316 -10.54 14.62 7.51
CA LEU A 316 -9.15 14.97 7.83
C LEU A 316 -8.72 16.06 6.86
N LYS A 317 -8.31 17.22 7.38
CA LYS A 317 -7.78 18.26 6.49
C LYS A 317 -6.48 17.75 5.91
N LYS A 318 -6.25 18.01 4.62
CA LYS A 318 -4.97 17.73 3.98
C LYS A 318 -3.84 18.34 4.82
N GLY A 319 -2.92 17.50 5.30
CA GLY A 319 -1.84 17.92 6.23
C GLY A 319 -1.98 17.48 7.68
N GLU A 320 -3.16 17.03 8.13
CA GLU A 320 -3.35 16.64 9.53
C GLU A 320 -2.65 15.31 9.86
N PRO A 321 -2.01 15.19 11.04
CA PRO A 321 -1.45 13.93 11.51
C PRO A 321 -2.54 12.86 11.59
N ILE A 322 -2.26 11.68 11.03
CA ILE A 322 -3.15 10.54 11.14
C ILE A 322 -2.64 9.72 12.31
N ALA A 323 -3.29 9.88 13.46
CA ALA A 323 -3.19 8.97 14.59
C ALA A 323 -4.55 8.29 14.75
N ILE A 324 -4.52 6.98 14.96
CA ILE A 324 -5.71 6.13 15.12
C ILE A 324 -5.92 5.80 16.60
N THR A 325 -4.92 6.05 17.46
CA THR A 325 -5.03 5.94 18.92
C THR A 325 -5.58 7.18 19.60
#